data_AF-A0A150US07-F1
#
_entry.id   AF-A0A150US07-F1
#
_cell.length_a   1.000
_cell.length_b   1.000
_cell.length_c   1.000
_cell.angle_alpha   90.00
_cell.angle_beta   90.00
_cell.angle_gamma   90.00
#
_symmetry.space_group_name_H-M   'P 1'
#
loop_
_entity.id
_entity.type
_entity.pdbx_description
1 polymer ?
#
loop_
_entity_poly.entity_id
_entity_poly.type
_entity_poly.pdbx_seq_one_letter_code
_entity_poly.pdbx_strand_id
1 'polypeptide(L)'
;MEAELTQLRAQLKEAERKRQEAERTREEEQRRREEEQRRREEEQRRREEEQRKREEAERAAASAVKQNLVEFLEGCHCLSTSIKVVTEVSAATGGSTTNPTYRLFPQRILPWKQFATFQHEFWELLPKDSPLWSERAYPSAADLDFVGKQIDPIGSENELRLFQRLTVERRVQEVLERIKNDSDLGERLLSNAKVSFENQESFRGEEITLLGQAMEGLSVDSASDKRPRNTRADQFCVVRSRNGIARPVVAIEYKAPHKLTIDDIWTGLRDEIWPERDVIDRTEDTYEFLCKNLMAAVITQLFSYMVDKGVRYGYICTGEAFIFMCIPDDPTEVYYSVNVPNRDYTEDRANRLERTAVSQVLAFIYQALQDEQPDQAW
;
A
#
# COMPACT_ATOMS: atom_id res chain seq x y z
N MET A 1 -67.48 4.48 83.32
CA MET A 1 -67.22 3.49 82.25
C MET A 1 -67.44 4.02 80.84
N GLU A 2 -68.60 4.60 80.48
CA GLU A 2 -68.82 5.11 79.10
C GLU A 2 -67.98 6.34 78.71
N ALA A 3 -67.70 7.25 79.66
CA ALA A 3 -66.90 8.47 79.40
C ALA A 3 -65.40 8.19 79.16
N GLU A 4 -64.81 7.23 79.88
CA GLU A 4 -63.41 6.81 79.65
C GLU A 4 -63.25 6.06 78.33
N LEU A 5 -64.26 5.26 77.94
CA LEU A 5 -64.24 4.49 76.70
C LEU A 5 -64.37 5.39 75.45
N THR A 6 -65.09 6.52 75.57
CA THR A 6 -65.15 7.55 74.53
C THR A 6 -63.86 8.35 74.44
N GLN A 7 -63.21 8.65 75.56
CA GLN A 7 -61.91 9.34 75.58
C GLN A 7 -60.78 8.46 75.00
N LEU A 8 -60.75 7.16 75.32
CA LEU A 8 -59.80 6.21 74.73
C LEU A 8 -60.00 6.06 73.21
N ARG A 9 -61.25 6.02 72.75
CA ARG A 9 -61.59 5.96 71.30
C ARG A 9 -61.16 7.24 70.56
N ALA A 10 -61.28 8.41 71.19
CA ALA A 10 -60.80 9.66 70.63
C ALA A 10 -59.27 9.68 70.52
N GLN A 11 -58.56 9.22 71.56
CA GLN A 11 -57.10 9.12 71.54
C GLN A 11 -56.57 8.11 70.51
N LEU A 12 -57.23 6.97 70.34
CA LEU A 12 -56.90 5.99 69.29
C LEU A 12 -57.06 6.58 67.88
N LYS A 13 -58.16 7.29 67.61
CA LYS A 13 -58.37 7.99 66.34
C LYS A 13 -57.31 9.06 66.09
N GLU A 14 -56.93 9.83 67.11
CA GLU A 14 -55.90 10.86 66.97
C GLU A 14 -54.51 10.24 66.73
N ALA A 15 -54.19 9.13 67.41
CA ALA A 15 -52.95 8.39 67.22
C ALA A 15 -52.88 7.73 65.83
N GLU A 16 -53.99 7.18 65.32
CA GLU A 16 -54.10 6.66 63.94
C GLU A 16 -53.91 7.78 62.92
N ARG A 17 -54.53 8.94 63.13
CA ARG A 17 -54.38 10.10 62.25
C ARG A 17 -52.93 10.60 62.20
N LYS A 18 -52.26 10.67 63.36
CA LYS A 18 -50.83 11.04 63.46
C LYS A 18 -49.93 10.00 62.80
N ARG A 19 -50.24 8.71 62.91
CA ARG A 19 -49.51 7.64 62.19
C ARG A 19 -49.66 7.79 60.68
N GLN A 20 -50.87 8.02 60.19
CA GLN A 20 -51.12 8.22 58.75
C GLN A 20 -50.45 9.50 58.22
N GLU A 21 -50.45 10.61 58.97
CA GLU A 21 -49.71 11.82 58.61
C GLU A 21 -48.18 11.57 58.58
N ALA A 22 -47.65 10.83 59.55
CA ALA A 22 -46.23 10.46 59.61
C ALA A 22 -45.81 9.48 58.49
N GLU A 23 -46.70 8.59 58.07
CA GLU A 23 -46.46 7.66 56.96
C GLU A 23 -46.48 8.40 55.61
N ARG A 24 -47.44 9.29 55.38
CA ARG A 24 -47.48 10.15 54.19
C ARG A 24 -46.25 11.03 54.06
N THR A 25 -45.79 11.65 55.15
CA THR A 25 -44.59 12.49 55.12
C THR A 25 -43.33 11.69 54.81
N ARG A 26 -43.20 10.45 55.31
CA ARG A 26 -42.09 9.55 54.96
C ARG A 26 -42.12 9.14 53.50
N GLU A 27 -43.29 8.80 52.96
CA GLU A 27 -43.45 8.45 51.55
C GLU A 27 -43.11 9.63 50.62
N GLU A 28 -43.56 10.84 50.96
CA GLU A 28 -43.22 12.06 50.22
C GLU A 28 -41.71 12.37 50.28
N GLU A 29 -41.08 12.21 51.44
CA GLU A 29 -39.65 12.41 51.59
C GLU A 29 -38.85 11.35 50.82
N GLN A 30 -39.30 10.10 50.81
CA GLN A 30 -38.68 9.03 50.03
C GLN A 30 -38.83 9.26 48.53
N ARG A 31 -40.00 9.65 48.04
CA ARG A 31 -40.20 10.05 46.64
C ARG A 31 -39.30 11.22 46.25
N ARG A 32 -39.16 12.23 47.11
CA ARG A 32 -38.23 13.35 46.87
C ARG A 32 -36.78 12.89 46.75
N ARG A 33 -36.33 11.99 47.63
CA ARG A 33 -34.97 11.43 47.57
C ARG A 33 -34.75 10.60 46.31
N GLU A 34 -35.72 9.79 45.90
CA GLU A 34 -35.67 8.99 44.68
C GLU A 34 -35.65 9.88 43.42
N GLU A 35 -36.46 10.95 43.38
CA GLU A 35 -36.44 11.93 42.29
C GLU A 35 -35.11 12.70 42.24
N GLU A 36 -34.56 13.10 43.39
CA GLU A 36 -33.26 13.76 43.46
C GLU A 36 -32.14 12.83 43.02
N GLN A 37 -32.17 11.56 43.41
CA GLN A 37 -31.22 10.55 42.96
C GLN A 37 -31.32 10.32 41.45
N ARG A 38 -32.53 10.18 40.90
CA ARG A 38 -32.73 10.07 39.44
C ARG A 38 -32.19 11.29 38.70
N ARG A 39 -32.43 12.51 39.21
CA ARG A 39 -31.89 13.73 38.60
C ARG A 39 -30.36 13.74 38.60
N ARG A 40 -29.72 13.30 39.70
CA ARG A 40 -28.26 13.20 39.79
C ARG A 40 -27.70 12.15 38.83
N GLU A 41 -28.35 10.99 38.73
CA GLU A 41 -27.96 9.92 37.80
C GLU A 41 -28.13 10.36 36.33
N GLU A 42 -29.22 11.04 35.99
CA GLU A 42 -29.42 11.61 34.65
C GLU A 42 -28.40 12.70 34.32
N GLU A 43 -28.08 13.58 35.27
CA GLU A 43 -27.06 14.60 35.11
C GLU A 43 -25.67 13.97 34.92
N GLN A 44 -25.34 12.93 35.69
CA GLN A 44 -24.08 12.20 35.55
C GLN A 44 -23.99 11.53 34.17
N ARG A 45 -25.05 10.84 33.71
CA ARG A 45 -25.08 10.25 32.36
C ARG A 45 -24.91 11.29 31.26
N ARG A 46 -25.52 12.47 31.39
CA ARG A 46 -25.34 13.57 30.44
C ARG A 46 -23.89 14.05 30.39
N ARG A 47 -23.25 14.22 31.56
CA ARG A 47 -21.84 14.63 31.66
C ARG A 47 -20.90 13.58 31.05
N GLU A 48 -21.12 12.30 31.33
CA GLU A 48 -20.35 11.20 30.75
C GLU A 48 -20.52 11.14 29.22
N GLU A 49 -21.74 11.31 28.72
CA GLU A 49 -22.00 11.34 27.27
C GLU A 49 -21.36 12.57 26.60
N GLU A 50 -21.43 13.74 27.23
CA GLU A 50 -20.79 14.97 26.74
C GLU A 50 -19.27 14.83 26.74
N GLN A 51 -18.67 14.27 27.79
CA GLN A 51 -17.25 13.99 27.86
C GLN A 51 -16.83 13.01 26.75
N ARG A 52 -17.58 11.92 26.54
CA ARG A 52 -17.30 10.96 25.47
C ARG A 52 -17.36 11.62 24.09
N LYS A 53 -18.37 12.47 23.84
CA LYS A 53 -18.48 13.23 22.57
C LYS A 53 -17.31 14.19 22.39
N ARG A 54 -16.86 14.84 23.47
CA ARG A 54 -15.71 15.74 23.43
C ARG A 54 -14.42 14.99 23.14
N GLU A 55 -14.18 13.87 23.80
CA GLU A 55 -13.00 13.02 23.55
C GLU A 55 -13.00 12.44 22.13
N GLU A 56 -14.16 12.03 21.62
CA GLU A 56 -14.32 11.56 20.23
C GLU A 56 -14.06 12.69 19.22
N ALA A 57 -14.60 13.88 19.47
CA ALA A 57 -14.36 15.06 18.64
C ALA A 57 -12.89 15.49 18.65
N GLU A 58 -12.22 15.45 19.81
CA GLU A 58 -10.79 15.75 19.93
C GLU A 58 -9.93 14.71 19.21
N ARG A 59 -10.25 13.42 19.34
CA ARG A 59 -9.57 12.36 18.60
C ARG A 59 -9.77 12.49 17.09
N ALA A 60 -10.97 12.82 16.64
CA ALA A 60 -11.27 13.06 15.22
C ALA A 60 -10.55 14.32 14.69
N ALA A 61 -10.48 15.38 15.49
CA ALA A 61 -9.73 16.58 15.13
C ALA A 61 -8.23 16.29 15.02
N ALA A 62 -7.67 15.52 15.96
CA ALA A 62 -6.27 15.12 15.95
C ALA A 62 -5.93 14.23 14.74
N SER A 63 -6.80 13.27 14.39
CA SER A 63 -6.58 12.38 13.23
C SER A 63 -6.76 13.08 11.88
N ALA A 64 -7.48 14.21 11.83
CA ALA A 64 -7.65 15.03 10.63
C ALA A 64 -6.47 15.99 10.35
N VAL A 65 -5.53 16.12 11.29
CA VAL A 65 -4.33 16.95 11.09
C VAL A 65 -3.41 16.27 10.07
N LYS A 66 -2.86 17.06 9.14
CA LYS A 66 -1.84 16.60 8.20
C LYS A 66 -0.61 16.04 8.94
N GLN A 67 0.00 15.03 8.34
CA GLN A 67 1.15 14.34 8.91
C GLN A 67 2.47 14.91 8.40
N ASN A 68 3.55 14.72 9.17
CA ASN A 68 4.91 14.87 8.66
C ASN A 68 5.35 13.56 7.94
N LEU A 69 6.53 13.54 7.32
CA LEU A 69 6.95 12.37 6.53
C LEU A 69 7.08 11.09 7.37
N VAL A 70 7.59 11.18 8.59
CA VAL A 70 7.77 10.02 9.47
C VAL A 70 6.42 9.39 9.81
N GLU A 71 5.49 10.20 10.33
CA GLU A 71 4.13 9.77 10.69
C GLU A 71 3.38 9.22 9.47
N PHE A 72 3.59 9.83 8.30
CA PHE A 72 2.96 9.42 7.05
C PHE A 72 3.48 8.05 6.57
N LEU A 73 4.79 7.81 6.61
CA LEU A 73 5.36 6.51 6.24
C LEU A 73 4.93 5.39 7.20
N GLU A 74 4.84 5.68 8.51
CA GLU A 74 4.29 4.74 9.50
C GLU A 74 2.81 4.44 9.21
N GLY A 75 2.01 5.48 8.90
CA GLY A 75 0.61 5.31 8.51
C GLY A 75 0.45 4.50 7.21
N CYS A 76 1.31 4.72 6.22
CA CYS A 76 1.33 3.94 4.97
C CYS A 76 1.70 2.47 5.22
N HIS A 77 2.60 2.20 6.16
CA HIS A 77 2.92 0.85 6.57
C HIS A 77 1.73 0.17 7.26
N CYS A 78 1.06 0.85 8.19
CA CYS A 78 -0.18 0.32 8.78
C CYS A 78 -1.22 0.00 7.70
N LEU A 79 -1.34 0.87 6.68
CA LEU A 79 -2.22 0.63 5.55
C LEU A 79 -1.78 -0.60 4.72
N SER A 80 -0.49 -0.81 4.47
CA SER A 80 0.00 -2.00 3.75
C SER A 80 -0.25 -3.30 4.52
N THR A 81 -0.18 -3.25 5.85
CA THR A 81 -0.52 -4.42 6.71
C THR A 81 -2.01 -4.77 6.70
N SER A 82 -2.88 -3.89 6.18
CA SER A 82 -4.32 -4.13 6.08
C SER A 82 -4.71 -4.99 4.87
N ILE A 83 -3.74 -5.55 4.14
CA ILE A 83 -3.96 -6.48 3.03
C ILE A 83 -4.77 -7.69 3.50
N LYS A 84 -5.75 -8.11 2.68
CA LYS A 84 -6.62 -9.27 2.94
C LYS A 84 -6.54 -10.20 1.75
N VAL A 85 -5.82 -11.31 1.89
CA VAL A 85 -5.67 -12.30 0.81
C VAL A 85 -6.81 -13.31 0.85
N VAL A 86 -7.47 -13.55 -0.29
CA VAL A 86 -8.46 -14.63 -0.41
C VAL A 86 -7.72 -15.94 -0.61
N THR A 87 -7.82 -16.85 0.35
CA THR A 87 -7.15 -18.16 0.34
C THR A 87 -8.02 -19.28 -0.24
N GLU A 88 -9.35 -19.17 -0.17
CA GLU A 88 -10.28 -20.15 -0.73
C GLU A 88 -10.62 -19.82 -2.19
N VAL A 89 -9.98 -20.55 -3.08
CA VAL A 89 -10.12 -20.41 -4.53
C VAL A 89 -11.28 -21.29 -5.03
N SER A 90 -12.51 -21.01 -4.59
CA SER A 90 -13.68 -21.58 -5.26
C SER A 90 -13.92 -20.79 -6.55
N ALA A 91 -13.30 -21.26 -7.64
CA ALA A 91 -13.35 -20.68 -9.00
C ALA A 91 -12.46 -19.45 -9.25
N ALA A 92 -11.18 -19.47 -8.87
CA ALA A 92 -10.24 -18.57 -9.55
C ALA A 92 -10.15 -18.99 -11.01
N THR A 93 -10.38 -18.01 -11.87
CA THR A 93 -9.99 -18.07 -13.27
C THR A 93 -8.55 -18.56 -13.35
N GLY A 94 -8.37 -19.74 -13.91
CA GLY A 94 -7.08 -20.22 -14.40
C GLY A 94 -6.61 -19.24 -15.46
N GLY A 95 -5.97 -18.15 -15.02
CA GLY A 95 -5.26 -17.26 -15.89
C GLY A 95 -4.27 -18.11 -16.67
N SER A 96 -4.39 -18.10 -17.99
CA SER A 96 -3.51 -18.85 -18.87
C SER A 96 -2.07 -18.56 -18.46
N THR A 97 -1.34 -19.58 -18.01
CA THR A 97 0.12 -19.54 -17.96
C THR A 97 0.56 -19.12 -19.34
N THR A 98 1.03 -17.87 -19.47
CA THR A 98 1.42 -17.34 -20.78
C THR A 98 2.48 -18.25 -21.34
N ASN A 99 2.20 -18.86 -22.50
CA ASN A 99 3.09 -19.83 -23.12
C ASN A 99 4.49 -19.18 -23.28
N PRO A 100 5.54 -19.70 -22.64
CA PRO A 100 6.88 -19.11 -22.69
C PRO A 100 7.55 -19.27 -24.05
N THR A 101 6.97 -20.07 -24.96
CA THR A 101 7.52 -20.27 -26.30
C THR A 101 7.63 -18.91 -27.01
N TYR A 102 8.84 -18.57 -27.48
CA TYR A 102 9.22 -17.33 -28.18
C TYR A 102 9.42 -16.07 -27.32
N ARG A 103 9.60 -16.20 -25.99
CA ARG A 103 10.03 -15.07 -25.15
C ARG A 103 11.55 -15.01 -25.01
N LEU A 104 12.07 -13.79 -24.90
CA LEU A 104 13.45 -13.58 -24.45
C LEU A 104 13.51 -13.95 -22.97
N PHE A 105 14.52 -14.72 -22.57
CA PHE A 105 14.75 -15.10 -21.19
C PHE A 105 16.18 -14.77 -20.79
N PRO A 106 16.44 -14.44 -19.51
CA PRO A 106 17.79 -14.17 -19.06
C PRO A 106 18.60 -15.47 -19.04
N GLN A 107 19.86 -15.43 -19.42
CA GLN A 107 20.79 -16.54 -19.20
C GLN A 107 21.00 -16.81 -17.71
N ARG A 108 20.98 -15.75 -16.88
CA ARG A 108 21.21 -15.85 -15.43
C ARG A 108 20.28 -14.94 -14.63
N ILE A 109 19.71 -15.48 -13.56
CA ILE A 109 18.90 -14.77 -12.56
C ILE A 109 19.69 -14.78 -11.26
N LEU A 110 20.15 -13.60 -10.81
CA LEU A 110 21.20 -13.46 -9.80
C LEU A 110 20.75 -12.64 -8.58
N PRO A 111 21.11 -13.03 -7.35
CA PRO A 111 20.85 -12.19 -6.18
C PRO A 111 21.56 -10.82 -6.27
N TRP A 112 20.83 -9.75 -5.99
CA TRP A 112 21.34 -8.38 -6.00
C TRP A 112 21.90 -8.00 -4.62
N LYS A 113 23.16 -8.34 -4.39
CA LYS A 113 23.81 -8.19 -3.08
C LYS A 113 23.89 -6.74 -2.60
N GLN A 114 23.99 -5.78 -3.52
CA GLN A 114 24.13 -4.34 -3.22
C GLN A 114 22.79 -3.62 -3.04
N PHE A 115 21.65 -4.28 -3.29
CA PHE A 115 20.33 -3.65 -3.29
C PHE A 115 20.06 -2.85 -2.01
N ALA A 116 20.31 -3.43 -0.84
CA ALA A 116 20.09 -2.77 0.44
C ALA A 116 20.96 -1.51 0.63
N THR A 117 22.16 -1.49 0.06
CA THR A 117 23.06 -0.32 0.10
C THR A 117 22.50 0.80 -0.76
N PHE A 118 22.12 0.49 -2.01
CA PHE A 118 21.53 1.48 -2.92
C PHE A 118 20.18 2.01 -2.43
N GLN A 119 19.41 1.18 -1.72
CA GLN A 119 18.17 1.62 -1.05
C GLN A 119 18.46 2.63 0.05
N HIS A 120 19.48 2.41 0.86
CA HIS A 120 19.87 3.29 1.96
C HIS A 120 20.46 4.63 1.46
N GLU A 121 21.24 4.60 0.37
CA GLU A 121 21.86 5.80 -0.22
C GLU A 121 20.83 6.90 -0.54
N PHE A 122 19.63 6.54 -1.02
CA PHE A 122 18.56 7.50 -1.24
C PHE A 122 18.20 8.30 0.01
N TRP A 123 18.17 7.64 1.18
CA TRP A 123 17.79 8.29 2.44
C TRP A 123 18.89 9.21 2.96
N GLU A 124 20.15 8.86 2.74
CA GLU A 124 21.30 9.72 3.10
C GLU A 124 21.38 11.00 2.25
N LEU A 125 20.78 11.00 1.06
CA LEU A 125 20.71 12.17 0.19
C LEU A 125 19.69 13.22 0.66
N LEU A 126 18.80 12.87 1.60
CA LEU A 126 17.79 13.78 2.16
C LEU A 126 18.38 14.54 3.36
N PRO A 127 18.56 15.87 3.28
CA PRO A 127 19.10 16.65 4.39
C PRO A 127 18.22 16.50 5.64
N LYS A 128 18.83 16.23 6.79
CA LYS A 128 18.11 16.03 8.07
C LYS A 128 17.29 17.25 8.50
N ASP A 129 17.75 18.44 8.12
CA ASP A 129 17.07 19.72 8.39
C ASP A 129 16.08 20.11 7.27
N SER A 130 15.84 19.23 6.28
CA SER A 130 14.90 19.52 5.20
C SER A 130 13.46 19.67 5.73
N PRO A 131 12.71 20.68 5.26
CA PRO A 131 11.27 20.81 5.55
C PRO A 131 10.47 19.56 5.19
N LEU A 132 10.97 18.70 4.28
CA LEU A 132 10.39 17.42 3.94
C LEU A 132 10.10 16.56 5.19
N TRP A 133 10.98 16.61 6.19
CA TRP A 133 10.86 15.81 7.42
C TRP A 133 9.90 16.43 8.45
N SER A 134 9.90 17.75 8.60
CA SER A 134 9.19 18.44 9.68
C SER A 134 7.83 19.01 9.28
N GLU A 135 7.63 19.36 8.00
CA GLU A 135 6.42 20.03 7.55
C GLU A 135 5.23 19.06 7.52
N ARG A 136 4.12 19.47 8.13
CA ARG A 136 2.86 18.72 8.15
C ARG A 136 2.07 18.93 6.86
N ALA A 137 2.54 18.32 5.79
CA ALA A 137 1.95 18.48 4.46
C ALA A 137 1.38 17.20 3.85
N TYR A 138 1.65 16.04 4.45
CA TYR A 138 1.18 14.74 3.99
C TYR A 138 -0.27 14.49 4.40
N PRO A 139 -1.00 13.58 3.73
CA PRO A 139 -2.33 13.17 4.14
C PRO A 139 -2.43 12.85 5.62
N SER A 140 -3.60 13.10 6.18
CA SER A 140 -3.87 12.86 7.59
C SER A 140 -4.07 11.37 7.89
N ALA A 141 -3.99 10.99 9.17
CA ALA A 141 -4.29 9.61 9.58
C ALA A 141 -5.74 9.22 9.23
N ALA A 142 -6.68 10.18 9.30
CA ALA A 142 -8.05 9.98 8.87
C ALA A 142 -8.18 9.72 7.36
N ASP A 143 -7.36 10.38 6.53
CA ASP A 143 -7.32 10.12 5.08
C ASP A 143 -6.82 8.71 4.78
N LEU A 144 -5.79 8.24 5.50
CA LEU A 144 -5.26 6.88 5.34
C LEU A 144 -6.26 5.83 5.82
N ASP A 145 -6.93 6.05 6.95
CA ASP A 145 -8.00 5.17 7.45
C ASP A 145 -9.18 5.09 6.46
N PHE A 146 -9.55 6.23 5.86
CA PHE A 146 -10.58 6.26 4.81
C PHE A 146 -10.20 5.42 3.60
N VAL A 147 -8.92 5.47 3.16
CA VAL A 147 -8.42 4.60 2.10
C VAL A 147 -8.45 3.13 2.53
N GLY A 148 -8.06 2.83 3.76
CA GLY A 148 -8.10 1.46 4.30
C GLY A 148 -9.49 0.83 4.27
N LYS A 149 -10.54 1.62 4.47
CA LYS A 149 -11.95 1.18 4.38
C LYS A 149 -12.39 0.82 2.96
N GLN A 150 -11.66 1.24 1.93
CA GLN A 150 -11.96 0.93 0.52
C GLN A 150 -11.22 -0.31 0.02
N ILE A 151 -10.44 -0.97 0.87
CA ILE A 151 -9.65 -2.16 0.49
C ILE A 151 -10.51 -3.41 0.62
N ASP A 152 -10.86 -3.97 -0.53
CA ASP A 152 -11.50 -5.26 -0.67
C ASP A 152 -10.49 -6.42 -0.55
N PRO A 153 -10.94 -7.63 -0.18
CA PRO A 153 -10.12 -8.83 -0.26
C PRO A 153 -9.56 -9.07 -1.67
N ILE A 154 -8.30 -9.48 -1.75
CA ILE A 154 -7.56 -9.68 -3.00
C ILE A 154 -7.68 -11.14 -3.42
N GLY A 155 -8.48 -11.38 -4.45
CA GLY A 155 -8.64 -12.66 -5.14
C GLY A 155 -8.13 -12.66 -6.58
N SER A 156 -7.59 -11.54 -7.08
CA SER A 156 -7.13 -11.39 -8.46
C SER A 156 -6.01 -10.34 -8.61
N GLU A 157 -5.31 -10.38 -9.76
CA GLU A 157 -4.29 -9.39 -10.12
C GLU A 157 -4.88 -7.97 -10.31
N ASN A 158 -6.14 -7.87 -10.75
CA ASN A 158 -6.83 -6.58 -10.89
C ASN A 158 -7.12 -5.92 -9.53
N GLU A 159 -7.60 -6.70 -8.56
CA GLU A 159 -7.81 -6.22 -7.18
C GLU A 159 -6.47 -5.86 -6.52
N LEU A 160 -5.44 -6.67 -6.75
CA LEU A 160 -4.09 -6.36 -6.29
C LEU A 160 -3.57 -5.04 -6.88
N ARG A 161 -3.76 -4.81 -8.18
CA ARG A 161 -3.38 -3.55 -8.82
C ARG A 161 -4.10 -2.35 -8.20
N LEU A 162 -5.40 -2.47 -7.90
CA LEU A 162 -6.14 -1.41 -7.21
C LEU A 162 -5.58 -1.16 -5.80
N PHE A 163 -5.32 -2.24 -5.05
CA PHE A 163 -4.69 -2.15 -3.73
C PHE A 163 -3.36 -1.40 -3.80
N GLN A 164 -2.45 -1.81 -4.68
CA GLN A 164 -1.13 -1.19 -4.84
C GLN A 164 -1.21 0.28 -5.24
N ARG A 165 -2.14 0.62 -6.14
CA ARG A 165 -2.39 2.01 -6.52
C ARG A 165 -2.78 2.88 -5.33
N LEU A 166 -3.64 2.38 -4.46
CA LEU A 166 -4.17 3.12 -3.31
C LEU A 166 -3.16 3.22 -2.16
N THR A 167 -2.45 2.13 -1.87
CA THR A 167 -1.63 1.98 -0.65
C THR A 167 -0.16 2.30 -0.85
N VAL A 168 0.38 2.15 -2.07
CA VAL A 168 1.79 2.36 -2.37
C VAL A 168 1.99 3.45 -3.40
N GLU A 169 1.53 3.25 -4.64
CA GLU A 169 1.87 4.12 -5.78
C GLU A 169 1.46 5.58 -5.53
N ARG A 170 0.22 5.82 -5.11
CA ARG A 170 -0.25 7.18 -4.80
C ARG A 170 0.52 7.80 -3.65
N ARG A 171 0.92 7.02 -2.66
CA ARG A 171 1.70 7.52 -1.51
C ARG A 171 3.11 7.90 -1.93
N VAL A 172 3.72 7.10 -2.80
CA VAL A 172 5.00 7.42 -3.43
C VAL A 172 4.89 8.72 -4.24
N GLN A 173 3.82 8.91 -5.01
CA GLN A 173 3.58 10.18 -5.73
C GLN A 173 3.45 11.37 -4.78
N GLU A 174 2.80 11.22 -3.64
CA GLU A 174 2.68 12.28 -2.63
C GLU A 174 4.05 12.68 -2.09
N VAL A 175 4.98 11.75 -1.87
CA VAL A 175 6.36 12.07 -1.48
C VAL A 175 7.15 12.70 -2.62
N LEU A 176 7.08 12.13 -3.83
CA LEU A 176 7.81 12.62 -5.01
C LEU A 176 7.39 14.04 -5.40
N GLU A 177 6.10 14.37 -5.31
CA GLU A 177 5.61 15.72 -5.59
C GLU A 177 6.13 16.72 -4.55
N ARG A 178 6.31 16.31 -3.29
CA ARG A 178 6.92 17.15 -2.26
C ARG A 178 8.41 17.37 -2.52
N ILE A 179 9.15 16.32 -2.88
CA ILE A 179 10.56 16.42 -3.29
C ILE A 179 10.71 17.35 -4.49
N LYS A 180 9.85 17.20 -5.50
CA LYS A 180 9.87 18.02 -6.72
C LYS A 180 9.59 19.51 -6.45
N ASN A 181 8.76 19.83 -5.47
CA ASN A 181 8.40 21.20 -5.12
C ASN A 181 9.47 21.91 -4.25
N ASP A 182 10.44 21.17 -3.71
CA ASP A 182 11.65 21.73 -3.13
C ASP A 182 12.63 22.05 -4.26
N SER A 183 13.15 23.28 -4.33
CA SER A 183 13.96 23.72 -5.46
C SER A 183 15.31 23.01 -5.55
N ASP A 184 15.94 22.67 -4.41
CA ASP A 184 17.23 21.97 -4.40
C ASP A 184 17.03 20.47 -4.63
N LEU A 185 16.11 19.86 -3.87
CA LEU A 185 15.87 18.41 -3.97
C LEU A 185 15.21 18.02 -5.29
N GLY A 186 14.31 18.85 -5.81
CA GLY A 186 13.62 18.60 -7.07
C GLY A 186 14.59 18.59 -8.25
N GLU A 187 15.54 19.52 -8.29
CA GLU A 187 16.59 19.53 -9.30
C GLU A 187 17.56 18.35 -9.12
N ARG A 188 18.11 18.17 -7.91
CA ARG A 188 19.14 17.16 -7.64
C ARG A 188 18.63 15.73 -7.79
N LEU A 189 17.45 15.41 -7.27
CA LEU A 189 16.96 14.03 -7.20
C LEU A 189 16.07 13.64 -8.38
N LEU A 190 15.31 14.60 -8.92
CA LEU A 190 14.28 14.32 -9.92
C LEU A 190 14.51 15.05 -11.25
N SER A 191 15.54 15.90 -11.38
CA SER A 191 15.68 16.82 -12.52
C SER A 191 14.40 17.62 -12.79
N ASN A 192 13.62 17.90 -11.75
CA ASN A 192 12.29 18.50 -11.78
C ASN A 192 11.26 17.76 -12.66
N ALA A 193 11.48 16.49 -12.95
CA ALA A 193 10.57 15.67 -13.73
C ALA A 193 9.37 15.22 -12.88
N LYS A 194 8.23 15.02 -13.54
CA LYS A 194 7.02 14.49 -12.89
C LYS A 194 7.00 12.97 -13.02
N VAL A 195 6.75 12.28 -11.91
CA VAL A 195 6.60 10.82 -11.90
C VAL A 195 5.12 10.45 -11.81
N SER A 196 4.68 9.55 -12.68
CA SER A 196 3.33 8.98 -12.71
C SER A 196 3.39 7.46 -12.75
N PHE A 197 2.29 6.82 -12.33
CA PHE A 197 2.08 5.39 -12.55
C PHE A 197 0.98 5.21 -13.58
N GLU A 198 1.30 4.59 -14.71
CA GLU A 198 0.45 4.54 -15.90
C GLU A 198 0.30 3.11 -16.41
N ASN A 199 -0.90 2.73 -16.82
CA ASN A 199 -1.12 1.44 -17.46
C ASN A 199 -0.69 1.49 -18.94
N GLN A 200 -0.48 0.32 -19.54
CA GLN A 200 -0.03 0.25 -20.93
C GLN A 200 -0.99 0.94 -21.93
N GLU A 201 -2.29 0.92 -21.70
CA GLU A 201 -3.25 1.53 -22.64
C GLU A 201 -3.10 3.05 -22.70
N SER A 202 -2.90 3.67 -21.54
CA SER A 202 -2.61 5.11 -21.44
C SER A 202 -1.28 5.43 -22.12
N PHE A 203 -0.25 4.63 -21.84
CA PHE A 203 1.09 4.87 -22.39
C PHE A 203 1.18 4.64 -23.91
N ARG A 204 0.53 3.60 -24.45
CA ARG A 204 0.49 3.36 -25.90
C ARG A 204 -0.22 4.47 -26.67
N GLY A 205 -1.24 5.09 -26.09
CA GLY A 205 -1.91 6.25 -26.68
C GLY A 205 -0.93 7.41 -26.90
N GLU A 206 -0.05 7.65 -25.92
CA GLU A 206 1.02 8.65 -26.02
C GLU A 206 2.13 8.25 -26.98
N GLU A 207 2.63 7.00 -26.95
CA GLU A 207 3.64 6.51 -27.92
C GLU A 207 3.16 6.68 -29.37
N ILE A 208 1.91 6.33 -29.66
CA ILE A 208 1.32 6.48 -31.01
C ILE A 208 1.22 7.97 -31.39
N THR A 209 0.86 8.84 -30.44
CA THR A 209 0.74 10.28 -30.67
C THR A 209 2.11 10.91 -30.96
N LEU A 210 3.13 10.60 -30.15
CA LEU A 210 4.50 11.09 -30.33
C LEU A 210 5.12 10.58 -31.62
N LEU A 211 4.90 9.29 -31.95
CA LEU A 211 5.35 8.70 -33.21
C LEU A 211 4.64 9.35 -34.40
N GLY A 212 3.33 9.61 -34.31
CA GLY A 212 2.57 10.32 -35.32
C GLY A 212 3.08 11.75 -35.58
N GLN A 213 3.45 12.46 -34.51
CA GLN A 213 4.05 13.80 -34.60
C GLN A 213 5.49 13.78 -35.15
N ALA A 214 6.29 12.77 -34.81
CA ALA A 214 7.64 12.61 -35.36
C ALA A 214 7.64 12.15 -36.83
N MET A 215 6.57 11.47 -37.27
CA MET A 215 6.41 10.94 -38.62
C MET A 215 5.60 11.85 -39.56
N GLU A 216 5.22 13.07 -39.13
CA GLU A 216 4.39 14.03 -39.88
C GLU A 216 5.04 14.59 -41.17
N GLY A 217 6.14 14.00 -41.64
CA GLY A 217 6.80 14.28 -42.92
C GLY A 217 7.21 13.05 -43.73
N LEU A 218 6.83 11.83 -43.31
CA LEU A 218 7.20 10.58 -44.00
C LEU A 218 5.94 9.72 -44.23
N SER A 219 5.34 9.85 -45.41
CA SER A 219 4.30 8.93 -45.87
C SER A 219 4.90 7.54 -46.08
N VAL A 220 4.63 6.61 -45.17
CA VAL A 220 4.82 5.18 -45.39
C VAL A 220 3.53 4.47 -45.02
N ASP A 221 2.80 4.05 -46.05
CA ASP A 221 1.76 3.03 -45.94
C ASP A 221 2.45 1.71 -45.55
N SER A 222 2.39 1.35 -44.27
CA SER A 222 2.71 0.00 -43.83
C SER A 222 1.55 -0.58 -43.03
N ALA A 223 0.61 -1.17 -43.77
CA ALA A 223 -0.21 -2.26 -43.25
C ALA A 223 0.75 -3.43 -42.93
N SER A 224 1.22 -3.49 -41.67
CA SER A 224 1.94 -4.65 -41.17
C SER A 224 1.00 -5.51 -40.34
N ASP A 225 0.84 -6.75 -40.79
CA ASP A 225 0.25 -7.88 -40.09
C ASP A 225 0.98 -8.08 -38.74
N LYS A 226 0.56 -7.36 -37.70
CA LYS A 226 1.10 -7.53 -36.34
C LYS A 226 0.33 -8.63 -35.64
N ARG A 227 0.85 -9.86 -35.76
CA ARG A 227 0.58 -10.98 -34.84
C ARG A 227 0.68 -10.47 -33.39
N PRO A 228 -0.14 -10.98 -32.44
CA PRO A 228 -0.10 -10.52 -31.07
C PRO A 228 1.20 -11.02 -30.42
N ARG A 229 2.27 -10.22 -30.47
CA ARG A 229 3.36 -10.33 -29.48
C ARG A 229 2.68 -10.23 -28.12
N ASN A 230 3.05 -11.11 -27.20
CA ASN A 230 2.40 -11.25 -25.90
C ASN A 230 2.76 -10.02 -25.03
N THR A 231 2.07 -8.91 -25.27
CA THR A 231 2.34 -7.56 -24.78
C THR A 231 1.62 -7.31 -23.46
N ARG A 232 2.32 -7.10 -22.33
CA ARG A 232 1.98 -6.14 -21.25
C ARG A 232 2.74 -6.46 -19.96
N ALA A 233 3.46 -5.48 -19.41
CA ALA A 233 3.51 -5.33 -17.96
C ALA A 233 2.19 -4.69 -17.50
N ASP A 234 1.78 -4.95 -16.28
CA ASP A 234 0.53 -4.42 -15.75
C ASP A 234 0.56 -2.89 -15.64
N GLN A 235 1.72 -2.34 -15.27
CA GLN A 235 1.88 -0.92 -14.99
C GLN A 235 3.31 -0.43 -15.20
N PHE A 236 3.47 0.87 -15.45
CA PHE A 236 4.76 1.56 -15.53
C PHE A 236 4.84 2.69 -14.53
N CYS A 237 6.02 2.86 -13.94
CA CYS A 237 6.44 4.17 -13.50
C CYS A 237 6.93 4.95 -14.71
N VAL A 238 6.30 6.09 -14.98
CA VAL A 238 6.59 6.96 -16.12
C VAL A 238 7.11 8.29 -15.61
N VAL A 239 8.16 8.78 -16.26
CA VAL A 239 8.73 10.10 -15.98
C VAL A 239 8.44 11.01 -17.15
N ARG A 240 7.85 12.16 -16.84
CA ARG A 240 7.59 13.21 -17.80
C ARG A 240 8.52 14.37 -17.54
N SER A 241 9.40 14.63 -18.50
CA SER A 241 10.31 15.76 -18.41
C SER A 241 9.58 17.09 -18.71
N ARG A 242 10.25 18.23 -18.50
CA ARG A 242 9.67 19.56 -18.75
C ARG A 242 9.22 19.77 -20.20
N ASN A 243 9.83 19.07 -21.16
CA ASN A 243 9.44 19.16 -22.57
C ASN A 243 8.21 18.32 -22.94
N GLY A 244 7.59 17.64 -21.96
CA GLY A 244 6.39 16.84 -22.15
C GLY A 244 6.65 15.39 -22.59
N ILE A 245 7.90 15.04 -22.93
CA ILE A 245 8.28 13.68 -23.30
C ILE A 245 8.14 12.77 -22.09
N ALA A 246 7.30 11.74 -22.23
CA ALA A 246 7.12 10.66 -21.27
C ALA A 246 8.06 9.49 -21.60
N ARG A 247 8.68 8.92 -20.57
CA ARG A 247 9.52 7.72 -20.68
C ARG A 247 9.19 6.74 -19.55
N PRO A 248 9.10 5.43 -19.82
CA PRO A 248 8.98 4.44 -18.77
C PRO A 248 10.33 4.30 -18.07
N VAL A 249 10.32 4.16 -16.74
CA VAL A 249 11.55 4.00 -15.94
C VAL A 249 11.53 2.75 -15.08
N VAL A 250 10.35 2.28 -14.68
CA VAL A 250 10.18 1.02 -13.96
C VAL A 250 9.01 0.27 -14.55
N ALA A 251 9.21 -1.02 -14.87
CA ALA A 251 8.16 -1.94 -15.27
C ALA A 251 7.60 -2.71 -14.06
N ILE A 252 6.27 -2.82 -13.95
CA ILE A 252 5.62 -3.42 -12.79
C ILE A 252 4.71 -4.57 -13.23
N GLU A 253 4.91 -5.74 -12.61
CA GLU A 253 4.09 -6.93 -12.81
C GLU A 253 3.39 -7.30 -11.50
N TYR A 254 2.08 -7.51 -11.54
CA TYR A 254 1.30 -7.95 -10.39
C TYR A 254 1.02 -9.45 -10.49
N LYS A 255 1.22 -10.17 -9.38
CA LYS A 255 0.80 -11.57 -9.25
C LYS A 255 -0.08 -11.72 -8.04
N ALA A 256 -1.27 -12.29 -8.21
CA ALA A 256 -2.18 -12.49 -7.09
C ALA A 256 -1.49 -13.33 -5.99
N PRO A 257 -1.60 -12.97 -4.71
CA PRO A 257 -0.82 -13.61 -3.64
C PRO A 257 -1.05 -15.12 -3.49
N HIS A 258 -2.23 -15.64 -3.85
CA HIS A 258 -2.50 -17.08 -3.87
C HIS A 258 -1.88 -17.83 -5.07
N LYS A 259 -1.43 -17.12 -6.12
CA LYS A 259 -0.72 -17.71 -7.28
C LYS A 259 0.79 -17.70 -7.11
N LEU A 260 1.31 -16.84 -6.24
CA LEU A 260 2.73 -16.69 -5.95
C LEU A 260 2.89 -16.33 -4.48
N THR A 261 3.03 -17.34 -3.63
CA THR A 261 3.12 -17.14 -2.18
C THR A 261 4.54 -16.73 -1.76
N ILE A 262 4.68 -16.20 -0.55
CA ILE A 262 6.00 -15.86 0.03
C ILE A 262 6.91 -17.10 0.08
N ASP A 263 6.35 -18.28 0.41
CA ASP A 263 7.12 -19.52 0.49
C ASP A 263 7.58 -19.99 -0.89
N ASP A 264 6.76 -19.82 -1.93
CA ASP A 264 7.16 -20.11 -3.32
C ASP A 264 8.32 -19.19 -3.75
N ILE A 265 8.27 -17.91 -3.38
CA ILE A 265 9.31 -16.93 -3.69
C ILE A 265 10.63 -17.33 -3.00
N TRP A 266 10.63 -17.55 -1.68
CA TRP A 266 11.84 -17.91 -0.95
C TRP A 266 12.42 -19.26 -1.36
N THR A 267 11.55 -20.23 -1.67
CA THR A 267 11.98 -21.55 -2.12
C THR A 267 12.56 -21.49 -3.53
N GLY A 268 11.90 -20.79 -4.45
CA GLY A 268 12.33 -20.68 -5.85
C GLY A 268 13.56 -19.81 -6.04
N LEU A 269 13.73 -18.76 -5.24
CA LEU A 269 14.86 -17.82 -5.29
C LEU A 269 15.87 -18.04 -4.16
N ARG A 270 16.04 -19.29 -3.71
CA ARG A 270 17.05 -19.62 -2.69
C ARG A 270 18.48 -19.39 -3.19
N ASP A 271 18.71 -19.63 -4.48
CA ASP A 271 20.00 -19.53 -5.15
C ASP A 271 19.85 -18.81 -6.50
N GLU A 272 20.97 -18.59 -7.20
CA GLU A 272 20.92 -18.18 -8.60
C GLU A 272 20.24 -19.25 -9.48
N ILE A 273 19.53 -18.80 -10.52
CA ILE A 273 18.88 -19.69 -11.50
C ILE A 273 19.56 -19.50 -12.85
N TRP A 274 19.92 -20.61 -13.48
CA TRP A 274 20.37 -20.68 -14.86
C TRP A 274 19.24 -21.33 -15.67
N PRO A 275 18.34 -20.58 -16.33
CA PRO A 275 17.13 -21.15 -16.91
C PRO A 275 17.39 -22.34 -17.84
N GLU A 276 18.42 -22.29 -18.69
CA GLU A 276 18.79 -23.40 -19.59
C GLU A 276 19.22 -24.67 -18.84
N ARG A 277 19.90 -24.53 -17.71
CA ARG A 277 20.42 -25.66 -16.93
C ARG A 277 19.38 -26.21 -15.95
N ASP A 278 18.67 -25.31 -15.30
CA ASP A 278 17.89 -25.59 -14.09
C ASP A 278 16.38 -25.76 -14.35
N VAL A 279 15.86 -25.29 -15.49
CA VAL A 279 14.41 -25.20 -15.73
C VAL A 279 14.01 -25.73 -17.11
N ILE A 280 14.63 -25.24 -18.19
CA ILE A 280 14.26 -25.58 -19.56
C ILE A 280 14.52 -27.08 -19.82
N ASP A 281 13.53 -27.75 -20.41
CA ASP A 281 13.55 -29.19 -20.72
C ASP A 281 13.80 -30.11 -19.51
N ARG A 282 13.59 -29.59 -18.28
CA ARG A 282 13.65 -30.37 -17.05
C ARG A 282 12.24 -30.83 -16.66
N THR A 283 12.15 -32.07 -16.20
CA THR A 283 10.90 -32.66 -15.70
C THR A 283 11.16 -33.26 -14.33
N GLU A 284 10.98 -32.45 -13.30
CA GLU A 284 11.06 -32.84 -11.90
C GLU A 284 9.76 -32.40 -11.20
N ASP A 285 9.29 -33.16 -10.22
CA ASP A 285 8.02 -32.88 -9.50
C ASP A 285 8.26 -32.62 -8.01
N THR A 286 9.47 -32.15 -7.68
CA THR A 286 9.80 -31.72 -6.32
C THR A 286 9.26 -30.31 -6.09
N TYR A 287 8.77 -30.03 -4.88
CA TYR A 287 8.30 -28.68 -4.53
C TYR A 287 9.35 -27.60 -4.83
N GLU A 288 10.63 -27.86 -4.52
CA GLU A 288 11.72 -26.93 -4.80
C GLU A 288 11.89 -26.64 -6.29
N PHE A 289 11.81 -27.67 -7.15
CA PHE A 289 11.86 -27.48 -8.59
C PHE A 289 10.65 -26.72 -9.10
N LEU A 290 9.44 -27.04 -8.62
CA LEU A 290 8.21 -26.34 -9.02
C LEU A 290 8.27 -24.85 -8.67
N CYS A 291 8.72 -24.49 -7.47
CA CYS A 291 8.93 -23.09 -7.07
C CYS A 291 10.00 -22.40 -7.92
N LYS A 292 11.13 -23.09 -8.19
CA LYS A 292 12.20 -22.55 -9.05
C LYS A 292 11.72 -22.31 -10.47
N ASN A 293 10.99 -23.26 -11.06
CA ASN A 293 10.39 -23.15 -12.38
C ASN A 293 9.38 -22.00 -12.44
N LEU A 294 8.48 -21.92 -11.44
CA LEU A 294 7.54 -20.81 -11.30
C LEU A 294 8.28 -19.46 -11.25
N MET A 295 9.32 -19.35 -10.44
CA MET A 295 10.08 -18.12 -10.30
C MET A 295 10.80 -17.71 -11.59
N ALA A 296 11.44 -18.67 -12.27
CA ALA A 296 12.06 -18.43 -13.56
C ALA A 296 11.04 -17.95 -14.60
N ALA A 297 9.84 -18.55 -14.64
CA ALA A 297 8.78 -18.15 -15.56
C ALA A 297 8.26 -16.73 -15.28
N VAL A 298 8.01 -16.38 -14.01
CA VAL A 298 7.51 -15.06 -13.62
C VAL A 298 8.57 -13.97 -13.87
N ILE A 299 9.84 -14.21 -13.51
CA ILE A 299 10.94 -13.28 -13.78
C ILE A 299 11.15 -13.12 -15.30
N THR A 300 11.11 -14.21 -16.06
CA THR A 300 11.23 -14.18 -17.52
C THR A 300 10.12 -13.35 -18.17
N GLN A 301 8.90 -13.41 -17.62
CA GLN A 301 7.79 -12.61 -18.12
C GLN A 301 8.09 -11.11 -18.05
N LEU A 302 8.52 -10.61 -16.87
CA LEU A 302 8.84 -9.20 -16.70
C LEU A 302 10.12 -8.82 -17.45
N PHE A 303 11.15 -9.68 -17.41
CA PHE A 303 12.41 -9.48 -18.12
C PHE A 303 12.22 -9.30 -19.63
N SER A 304 11.48 -10.20 -20.29
CA SER A 304 11.23 -10.11 -21.74
C SER A 304 10.58 -8.77 -22.11
N TYR A 305 9.72 -8.26 -21.23
CA TYR A 305 9.05 -6.98 -21.43
C TYR A 305 10.00 -5.80 -21.22
N MET A 306 10.81 -5.85 -20.17
CA MET A 306 11.83 -4.85 -19.86
C MET A 306 12.80 -4.67 -21.02
N VAL A 307 13.25 -5.77 -21.63
CA VAL A 307 14.08 -5.74 -22.84
C VAL A 307 13.32 -5.15 -24.03
N ASP A 308 12.09 -5.61 -24.31
CA ASP A 308 11.26 -5.10 -25.42
C ASP A 308 10.99 -3.58 -25.33
N LYS A 309 11.01 -2.99 -24.12
CA LYS A 309 10.77 -1.57 -23.87
C LYS A 309 12.02 -0.75 -23.56
N GLY A 310 13.20 -1.35 -23.51
CA GLY A 310 14.43 -0.65 -23.15
C GLY A 310 14.41 -0.11 -21.72
N VAL A 311 13.90 -0.88 -20.75
CA VAL A 311 13.80 -0.48 -19.34
C VAL A 311 14.67 -1.39 -18.49
N ARG A 312 15.62 -0.82 -17.73
CA ARG A 312 16.54 -1.59 -16.86
C ARG A 312 15.91 -2.06 -15.55
N TYR A 313 14.94 -1.32 -15.03
CA TYR A 313 14.38 -1.54 -13.69
C TYR A 313 12.95 -2.07 -13.74
N GLY A 314 12.66 -3.02 -12.87
CA GLY A 314 11.31 -3.55 -12.73
C GLY A 314 11.08 -4.18 -11.38
N TYR A 315 9.82 -4.41 -11.01
CA TYR A 315 9.53 -5.28 -9.89
C TYR A 315 8.25 -6.10 -10.09
N ILE A 316 8.25 -7.29 -9.50
CA ILE A 316 7.04 -8.12 -9.35
C ILE A 316 6.50 -7.89 -7.95
N CYS A 317 5.19 -7.67 -7.82
CA CYS A 317 4.54 -7.43 -6.53
C CYS A 317 3.38 -8.41 -6.32
N THR A 318 3.32 -8.99 -5.11
CA THR A 318 2.20 -9.84 -4.66
C THR A 318 1.28 -9.15 -3.65
N GLY A 319 1.59 -7.90 -3.31
CA GLY A 319 0.95 -7.17 -2.23
C GLY A 319 1.64 -7.35 -0.89
N GLU A 320 2.19 -8.54 -0.65
CA GLU A 320 2.95 -8.87 0.57
C GLU A 320 4.47 -8.83 0.32
N ALA A 321 4.91 -9.27 -0.86
CA ALA A 321 6.30 -9.32 -1.26
C ALA A 321 6.57 -8.51 -2.54
N PHE A 322 7.79 -8.02 -2.64
CA PHE A 322 8.35 -7.32 -3.80
C PHE A 322 9.61 -8.06 -4.26
N ILE A 323 9.69 -8.33 -5.56
CA ILE A 323 10.91 -8.84 -6.20
C ILE A 323 11.42 -7.71 -7.09
N PHE A 324 12.34 -6.90 -6.56
CA PHE A 324 12.97 -5.81 -7.30
C PHE A 324 14.02 -6.38 -8.24
N MET A 325 14.05 -5.89 -9.48
CA MET A 325 14.89 -6.42 -10.55
C MET A 325 15.65 -5.31 -11.27
N CYS A 326 16.89 -5.59 -11.66
CA CYS A 326 17.69 -4.72 -12.52
C CYS A 326 18.42 -5.53 -13.59
N ILE A 327 18.28 -5.12 -14.86
CA ILE A 327 19.06 -5.63 -15.98
C ILE A 327 20.31 -4.74 -16.10
N PRO A 328 21.52 -5.30 -15.95
CA PRO A 328 22.76 -4.54 -16.05
C PRO A 328 23.08 -4.21 -17.52
N ASP A 329 24.29 -3.72 -17.79
CA ASP A 329 24.76 -3.46 -19.15
C ASP A 329 24.86 -4.72 -20.00
N ASP A 330 25.02 -5.89 -19.39
CA ASP A 330 24.82 -7.17 -20.05
C ASP A 330 23.33 -7.56 -19.99
N PRO A 331 22.57 -7.39 -21.08
CA PRO A 331 21.15 -7.68 -21.10
C PRO A 331 20.84 -9.18 -21.11
N THR A 332 21.84 -10.05 -20.91
CA THR A 332 21.62 -11.50 -20.73
C THR A 332 21.45 -11.89 -19.27
N GLU A 333 21.74 -11.01 -18.32
CA GLU A 333 21.58 -11.25 -16.88
C GLU A 333 20.45 -10.40 -16.30
N VAL A 334 19.92 -10.83 -15.16
CA VAL A 334 19.04 -9.99 -14.33
C VAL A 334 19.34 -10.21 -12.86
N TYR A 335 19.53 -9.10 -12.15
CA TYR A 335 19.69 -9.07 -10.71
C TYR A 335 18.32 -8.98 -10.03
N TYR A 336 18.14 -9.65 -8.88
CA TYR A 336 16.90 -9.59 -8.10
C TYR A 336 17.15 -9.38 -6.59
N SER A 337 16.25 -8.68 -5.91
CA SER A 337 16.15 -8.64 -4.45
C SER A 337 14.72 -8.92 -4.01
N VAL A 338 14.55 -9.81 -3.04
CA VAL A 338 13.25 -10.13 -2.43
C VAL A 338 13.09 -9.36 -1.13
N ASN A 339 11.99 -8.61 -1.04
CA ASN A 339 11.68 -7.78 0.11
C ASN A 339 10.23 -8.05 0.53
N VAL A 340 9.99 -8.13 1.84
CA VAL A 340 8.66 -8.36 2.42
C VAL A 340 8.39 -7.23 3.41
N PRO A 341 7.91 -6.05 2.95
CA PRO A 341 7.89 -4.84 3.78
C PRO A 341 7.22 -4.99 5.15
N ASN A 342 6.13 -5.78 5.23
CA ASN A 342 5.42 -6.05 6.49
C ASN A 342 6.30 -6.81 7.50
N ARG A 343 7.23 -7.63 7.03
CA ARG A 343 8.23 -8.36 7.82
C ARG A 343 9.49 -7.51 8.04
N ASP A 344 10.05 -6.95 6.97
CA ASP A 344 11.29 -6.17 7.00
C ASP A 344 11.21 -4.98 7.97
N TYR A 345 10.06 -4.32 8.04
CA TYR A 345 9.79 -3.21 8.97
C TYR A 345 9.92 -3.63 10.44
N THR A 346 9.51 -4.86 10.79
CA THR A 346 9.56 -5.35 12.17
C THR A 346 10.91 -5.92 12.54
N GLU A 347 11.61 -6.55 11.58
CA GLU A 347 12.93 -7.15 11.77
C GLU A 347 14.06 -6.10 11.81
N ASP A 348 14.08 -5.13 10.89
CA ASP A 348 15.08 -4.05 10.85
C ASP A 348 14.57 -2.79 11.56
N ARG A 349 14.48 -2.86 12.89
CA ARG A 349 13.92 -1.75 13.69
C ARG A 349 14.68 -0.44 13.58
N ALA A 350 15.98 -0.49 13.33
CA ALA A 350 16.83 0.70 13.21
C ALA A 350 16.48 1.50 11.96
N ASN A 351 16.21 0.81 10.85
CA ASN A 351 15.90 1.42 9.56
C ASN A 351 14.45 1.15 9.13
N ARG A 352 13.55 0.90 10.07
CA ARG A 352 12.18 0.43 9.78
C ARG A 352 11.44 1.31 8.75
N LEU A 353 11.64 2.62 8.83
CA LEU A 353 11.00 3.57 7.90
C LEU A 353 11.48 3.36 6.47
N GLU A 354 12.75 2.99 6.25
CA GLU A 354 13.30 2.67 4.93
C GLU A 354 12.76 1.34 4.39
N ARG A 355 12.23 0.48 5.26
CA ARG A 355 11.71 -0.85 4.91
C ARG A 355 10.22 -0.87 4.57
N THR A 356 9.50 0.25 4.69
CA THR A 356 8.10 0.31 4.27
C THR A 356 7.98 0.10 2.75
N ALA A 357 6.83 -0.38 2.27
CA ALA A 357 6.60 -0.58 0.83
C ALA A 357 6.76 0.73 0.04
N VAL A 358 6.23 1.84 0.59
CA VAL A 358 6.36 3.18 0.00
C VAL A 358 7.83 3.59 -0.09
N SER A 359 8.58 3.38 0.99
CA SER A 359 10.00 3.74 1.05
C SER A 359 10.86 2.97 0.07
N GLN A 360 10.65 1.64 -0.03
CA GLN A 360 11.42 0.80 -0.94
C GLN A 360 11.14 1.15 -2.41
N VAL A 361 9.86 1.38 -2.77
CA VAL A 361 9.49 1.78 -4.13
C VAL A 361 10.01 3.19 -4.45
N LEU A 362 9.96 4.12 -3.48
CA LEU A 362 10.47 5.48 -3.65
C LEU A 362 11.98 5.49 -3.96
N ALA A 363 12.78 4.81 -3.14
CA ALA A 363 14.23 4.71 -3.35
C ALA A 363 14.57 3.93 -4.63
N PHE A 364 13.78 2.91 -4.98
CA PHE A 364 13.96 2.16 -6.22
C PHE A 364 13.70 3.02 -7.46
N ILE A 365 12.64 3.83 -7.45
CA ILE A 365 12.38 4.79 -8.53
C ILE A 365 13.53 5.78 -8.63
N TYR A 366 14.02 6.32 -7.51
CA TYR A 366 15.16 7.23 -7.53
C TYR A 366 16.37 6.60 -8.24
N GLN A 367 16.73 5.35 -7.93
CA GLN A 367 17.82 4.64 -8.62
C GLN A 367 17.57 4.57 -10.14
N ALA A 368 16.37 4.18 -10.56
CA ALA A 368 15.99 4.12 -11.96
C ALA A 368 16.02 5.48 -12.68
N LEU A 369 15.97 6.59 -11.95
CA LEU A 369 16.11 7.94 -12.51
C LEU A 369 17.57 8.36 -12.70
N GLN A 370 18.50 7.82 -11.90
CA GLN A 370 19.92 8.16 -11.98
C GLN A 370 20.61 7.43 -13.13
N ASP A 371 20.13 6.23 -13.47
CA ASP A 371 20.71 5.42 -14.53
C ASP A 371 20.29 5.89 -15.93
N GLU A 372 21.25 5.82 -16.85
CA GLU A 372 21.01 6.10 -18.27
C GLU A 372 20.11 5.02 -18.89
N GLN A 373 19.23 5.47 -19.79
CA GLN A 373 18.39 4.54 -20.54
C GLN A 373 19.28 3.66 -21.43
N PRO A 374 18.94 2.37 -21.56
CA PRO A 374 19.49 1.53 -22.62
C PRO A 374 19.46 2.23 -23.98
N ASP A 375 20.58 2.14 -24.70
CA ASP A 375 20.63 2.55 -26.09
C ASP A 375 20.10 1.42 -26.99
N GLN A 376 20.23 1.57 -28.32
CA GLN A 376 19.83 0.52 -29.26
C GLN A 376 20.85 -0.63 -29.38
N ALA A 377 22.04 -0.48 -28.79
CA ALA A 377 23.09 -1.51 -28.83
C ALA A 377 22.94 -2.51 -27.67
N TRP A 378 22.42 -2.06 -26.53
CA TRP A 378 21.84 -2.88 -25.47
C TRP A 378 20.62 -3.66 -25.98
#